data_AF-A0A975AFY7-F1
#
_entry.id   AF-A0A975AFY7-F1
#
_cell.length_a   1.000
_cell.length_b   1.000
_cell.length_c   1.000
_cell.angle_alpha   90.00
_cell.angle_beta   90.00
_cell.angle_gamma   90.00
#
_symmetry.space_group_name_H-M   'P 1'
#
loop_
_entity.id
_entity.type
_entity.pdbx_description
1 polymer ?
#
loop_
_entity_poly.entity_id
_entity_poly.type
_entity_poly.pdbx_seq_one_letter_code
_entity_poly.pdbx_strand_id
1 'polypeptide(L)'
;MILFLQNGTTGTDVMQIQSLLKKLKLYNGDVDGVYGPITSKAIKKFQMLNGIKEDGIVGPVTEKALEKYFLGFTFYTVEPNDTIETIAALNNSTESLIKSANPTVDFENLIPNTAITIPFNYEIVPDDVKYTYDIMEMNIMGLKQRYPFLDVSSIGKSVLDKELYMIKFGVGPKKLHFNSTHHALEWINSVFLMQLIERMSNALINNETIEGYDLQDIYNNFTMYIVPMVNPDGVDLVNEGLKLDNPYYNDLLKWNNTGKSFGEVWQSNIRGVDLNHNYDAGWEASKKAENKIGITGPGPTRYSGPSAFSEPETIALRDLTKEEDFYLVIAYHSQGEIIYWNFMNLSTEKDEEIGEKLAEASGYVLDTAKGVASYAGYKDWFIQDFQNPGYTVETGKGKNPLPLSQLPKIYDDNVKLILASTTV
;
A
#
# COMPACT_ATOMS: atom_id res chain seq x y z
N MET A 1 -12.40 -13.31 6.99
CA MET A 1 -13.61 -13.61 7.80
C MET A 1 -13.24 -13.39 9.26
N ILE A 2 -13.76 -12.33 9.86
CA ILE A 2 -13.40 -11.94 11.23
C ILE A 2 -14.03 -12.95 12.21
N LEU A 3 -13.20 -13.59 13.04
CA LEU A 3 -13.67 -14.34 14.20
C LEU A 3 -14.33 -13.35 15.16
N PHE A 4 -15.53 -13.67 15.67
CA PHE A 4 -16.30 -12.88 16.63
C PHE A 4 -15.45 -11.95 17.52
N LEU A 5 -15.57 -10.63 17.33
CA LEU A 5 -14.87 -9.66 18.16
C LEU A 5 -15.76 -9.22 19.32
N GLN A 6 -15.21 -9.31 20.53
CA GLN A 6 -15.90 -8.99 21.77
C GLN A 6 -14.90 -8.54 22.83
N ASN A 7 -15.39 -8.18 24.02
CA ASN A 7 -14.52 -7.76 25.12
C ASN A 7 -13.39 -8.77 25.38
N GLY A 8 -12.15 -8.28 25.34
CA GLY A 8 -10.93 -9.07 25.52
C GLY A 8 -10.27 -9.51 24.22
N THR A 9 -10.92 -9.38 23.05
CA THR A 9 -10.26 -9.59 21.76
C THR A 9 -9.22 -8.49 21.52
N THR A 10 -8.09 -8.85 20.92
CA THR A 10 -7.04 -7.91 20.51
C THR A 10 -6.55 -8.20 19.10
N GLY A 11 -5.96 -7.20 18.43
CA GLY A 11 -5.30 -7.36 17.13
C GLY A 11 -5.72 -6.34 16.08
N THR A 12 -5.23 -6.56 14.86
CA THR A 12 -5.46 -5.74 13.66
C THR A 12 -6.94 -5.58 13.33
N ASP A 13 -7.74 -6.65 13.43
CA ASP A 13 -9.20 -6.60 13.22
C ASP A 13 -9.91 -5.61 14.16
N VAL A 14 -9.46 -5.54 15.42
CA VAL A 14 -10.00 -4.58 16.40
C VAL A 14 -9.60 -3.16 16.03
N MET A 15 -8.35 -2.95 15.59
CA MET A 15 -7.88 -1.64 15.13
C MET A 15 -8.71 -1.13 13.95
N GLN A 16 -8.98 -2.01 12.96
CA GLN A 16 -9.80 -1.67 11.79
C GLN A 16 -11.20 -1.17 12.20
N ILE A 17 -11.85 -1.88 13.13
CA ILE A 17 -13.18 -1.49 13.61
C ILE A 17 -13.13 -0.19 14.41
N GLN A 18 -12.15 -0.01 15.29
CA GLN A 18 -11.98 1.23 16.04
C GLN A 18 -11.79 2.42 15.11
N SER A 19 -10.90 2.30 14.11
CA SER A 19 -10.64 3.30 13.07
C SER A 19 -11.92 3.63 12.30
N LEU A 20 -12.64 2.61 11.82
CA LEU A 20 -13.90 2.80 11.09
C LEU A 20 -14.96 3.50 11.96
N LEU A 21 -15.19 3.04 13.20
CA LEU A 21 -16.17 3.65 14.08
C LEU A 21 -15.81 5.09 14.46
N LYS A 22 -14.51 5.42 14.52
CA LYS A 22 -14.02 6.79 14.72
C LYS A 22 -14.36 7.66 13.52
N LYS A 23 -14.14 7.15 12.30
CA LYS A 23 -14.55 7.78 11.03
C LYS A 23 -16.07 8.04 10.98
N LEU A 24 -16.86 7.08 11.47
CA LEU A 24 -18.32 7.20 11.60
C LEU A 24 -18.78 8.05 12.81
N LYS A 25 -17.86 8.64 13.58
CA LYS A 25 -18.15 9.45 14.79
C LYS A 25 -18.94 8.69 15.86
N LEU A 26 -18.77 7.37 15.91
CA LEU A 26 -19.36 6.46 16.91
C LEU A 26 -18.38 6.08 18.02
N TYR A 27 -17.08 6.23 17.77
CA TYR A 27 -15.99 5.91 18.68
C TYR A 27 -15.10 7.14 18.91
N ASN A 28 -14.70 7.37 20.17
CA ASN A 28 -13.87 8.51 20.58
C ASN A 28 -12.62 8.09 21.37
N GLY A 29 -12.32 6.79 21.44
CA GLY A 29 -11.10 6.28 22.04
C GLY A 29 -9.92 6.23 21.07
N ASP A 30 -8.83 5.65 21.56
CA ASP A 30 -7.63 5.39 20.76
C ASP A 30 -7.79 4.11 19.93
N VAL A 31 -7.14 4.05 18.78
CA VAL A 31 -7.08 2.84 17.95
C VAL A 31 -5.94 1.97 18.47
N ASP A 32 -6.18 1.32 19.61
CA ASP A 32 -5.19 0.55 20.36
C ASP A 32 -5.21 -0.95 20.03
N GLY A 33 -6.19 -1.41 19.24
CA GLY A 33 -6.39 -2.81 18.92
C GLY A 33 -6.85 -3.65 20.11
N VAL A 34 -7.41 -3.04 21.16
CA VAL A 34 -7.96 -3.72 22.34
C VAL A 34 -9.47 -3.52 22.42
N TYR A 35 -10.22 -4.61 22.32
CA TYR A 35 -11.67 -4.56 22.37
C TYR A 35 -12.13 -4.42 23.82
N GLY A 36 -12.37 -3.18 24.24
CA GLY A 36 -12.83 -2.84 25.59
C GLY A 36 -14.26 -2.29 25.65
N PRO A 37 -14.69 -1.81 26.83
CA PRO A 37 -16.04 -1.27 27.04
C PRO A 37 -16.41 -0.10 26.12
N ILE A 38 -15.43 0.74 25.75
CA ILE A 38 -15.66 1.88 24.83
C ILE A 38 -15.97 1.35 23.41
N THR A 39 -15.21 0.37 22.93
CA THR A 39 -15.44 -0.29 21.62
C THR A 39 -16.79 -1.00 21.61
N SER A 40 -17.11 -1.77 22.65
CA SER A 40 -18.40 -2.44 22.80
C SER A 40 -19.57 -1.44 22.77
N LYS A 41 -19.46 -0.29 23.45
CA LYS A 41 -20.48 0.77 23.43
C LYS A 41 -20.65 1.36 22.03
N ALA A 42 -19.56 1.61 21.31
CA ALA A 42 -19.61 2.11 19.94
C ALA A 42 -20.26 1.10 18.99
N ILE A 43 -19.96 -0.19 19.13
CA ILE A 43 -20.62 -1.26 18.37
C ILE A 43 -22.10 -1.36 18.69
N LYS A 44 -22.52 -1.27 19.96
CA LYS A 44 -23.96 -1.23 20.30
C LYS A 44 -24.67 -0.06 19.63
N LYS A 45 -24.05 1.11 19.63
CA LYS A 45 -24.59 2.29 18.92
C LYS A 45 -24.68 2.04 17.41
N PHE A 46 -23.66 1.45 16.81
CA PHE A 46 -23.67 1.06 15.40
C PHE A 46 -24.81 0.05 15.11
N GLN A 47 -24.93 -0.99 15.92
CA GLN A 47 -25.97 -2.01 15.80
C GLN A 47 -27.37 -1.39 15.89
N MET A 48 -27.62 -0.53 16.89
CA MET A 48 -28.88 0.22 17.04
C MET A 48 -29.22 1.02 15.78
N LEU A 49 -28.25 1.78 15.24
CA LEU A 49 -28.46 2.62 14.05
C LEU A 49 -28.72 1.80 12.77
N ASN A 50 -28.33 0.52 12.75
CA ASN A 50 -28.53 -0.38 11.62
C ASN A 50 -29.62 -1.43 11.88
N GLY A 51 -30.41 -1.30 12.95
CA GLY A 51 -31.50 -2.24 13.26
C GLY A 51 -31.03 -3.65 13.64
N ILE A 52 -29.80 -3.78 14.14
CA ILE A 52 -29.19 -5.03 14.59
C ILE A 52 -29.33 -5.14 16.11
N LYS A 53 -29.41 -6.37 16.65
CA LYS A 53 -29.39 -6.62 18.09
C LYS A 53 -28.16 -5.98 18.74
N GLU A 54 -28.37 -5.15 19.76
CA GLU A 54 -27.32 -4.39 20.47
C GLU A 54 -26.54 -5.22 21.51
N ASP A 55 -26.00 -6.36 21.12
CA ASP A 55 -25.19 -7.20 22.01
C ASP A 55 -23.75 -6.70 22.19
N GLY A 56 -23.28 -5.77 21.35
CA GLY A 56 -21.94 -5.22 21.42
C GLY A 56 -20.87 -6.19 20.93
N ILE A 57 -21.27 -7.21 20.16
CA ILE A 57 -20.40 -8.24 19.57
C ILE A 57 -20.37 -8.04 18.05
N VAL A 58 -19.18 -8.09 17.47
CA VAL A 58 -19.01 -8.11 16.01
C VAL A 58 -19.07 -9.56 15.56
N GLY A 59 -20.28 -10.05 15.32
CA GLY A 59 -20.52 -11.31 14.62
C GLY A 59 -20.89 -11.10 13.15
N PRO A 60 -21.23 -12.16 12.39
CA PRO A 60 -21.43 -12.10 10.94
C PRO A 60 -22.45 -11.06 10.46
N VAL A 61 -23.52 -10.82 11.25
CA VAL A 61 -24.54 -9.81 10.92
C VAL A 61 -23.99 -8.38 11.06
N THR A 62 -23.23 -8.12 12.12
CA THR A 62 -22.58 -6.82 12.35
C THR A 62 -21.47 -6.58 11.33
N GLU A 63 -20.65 -7.61 11.04
CA GLU A 63 -19.57 -7.56 10.03
C GLU A 63 -20.12 -7.20 8.65
N LYS A 64 -21.17 -7.90 8.18
CA LYS A 64 -21.84 -7.60 6.91
C LYS A 64 -22.38 -6.16 6.84
N ALA A 65 -22.87 -5.62 7.95
CA ALA A 65 -23.33 -4.24 7.98
C ALA A 65 -22.19 -3.21 7.95
N LEU A 66 -21.00 -3.56 8.47
CA LEU A 66 -19.80 -2.74 8.44
C LEU A 66 -19.11 -2.74 7.07
N GLU A 67 -19.22 -3.83 6.31
CA GLU A 67 -18.55 -4.07 5.02
C GLU A 67 -18.60 -2.86 4.08
N LYS A 68 -19.80 -2.30 3.84
CA LYS A 68 -19.98 -1.13 2.96
C LYS A 68 -19.18 0.10 3.42
N TYR A 69 -18.98 0.25 4.73
CA TYR A 69 -18.23 1.38 5.28
C TYR A 69 -16.72 1.18 5.16
N PHE A 70 -16.24 -0.06 5.25
CA PHE A 70 -14.84 -0.38 4.95
C PHE A 70 -14.52 -0.19 3.47
N LEU A 71 -15.40 -0.66 2.58
CA LEU A 71 -15.28 -0.45 1.15
C LEU A 71 -15.51 1.02 0.74
N GLY A 72 -16.22 1.79 1.57
CA GLY A 72 -16.45 3.22 1.38
C GLY A 72 -17.52 3.57 0.35
N PHE A 73 -18.45 2.66 0.05
CA PHE A 73 -19.57 2.94 -0.84
C PHE A 73 -20.81 2.10 -0.49
N THR A 74 -21.96 2.52 -0.98
CA THR A 74 -23.22 1.75 -0.95
C THR A 74 -23.86 1.75 -2.34
N PHE A 75 -24.85 0.90 -2.56
CA PHE A 75 -25.73 1.01 -3.73
C PHE A 75 -26.98 1.79 -3.37
N TYR A 76 -27.50 2.55 -4.33
CA TYR A 76 -28.72 3.33 -4.23
C TYR A 76 -29.59 3.07 -5.47
N THR A 77 -30.90 2.91 -5.26
CA THR A 77 -31.86 2.76 -6.35
C THR A 77 -32.54 4.10 -6.58
N VAL A 78 -32.37 4.66 -7.77
CA VAL A 78 -32.94 5.97 -8.15
C VAL A 78 -34.47 5.95 -7.97
N GLU A 79 -34.98 6.91 -7.22
CA GLU A 79 -36.41 7.15 -6.99
C GLU A 79 -36.95 8.24 -7.95
N PRO A 80 -38.28 8.30 -8.16
CA PRO A 80 -38.88 9.38 -8.93
C PRO A 80 -38.58 10.76 -8.35
N ASN A 81 -38.13 11.68 -9.21
CA ASN A 81 -37.73 13.06 -8.90
C ASN A 81 -36.38 13.23 -8.19
N ASP A 82 -35.59 12.17 -8.08
CA ASP A 82 -34.20 12.32 -7.65
C ASP A 82 -33.41 13.19 -8.63
N THR A 83 -32.53 14.01 -8.05
CA THR A 83 -31.41 14.64 -8.75
C THR A 83 -30.10 14.20 -8.11
N ILE A 84 -28.98 14.35 -8.81
CA ILE A 84 -27.68 13.98 -8.26
C ILE A 84 -27.37 14.71 -6.94
N GLU A 85 -27.79 15.97 -6.80
CA GLU A 85 -27.59 16.78 -5.60
C GLU A 85 -28.37 16.19 -4.42
N THR A 86 -29.62 15.78 -4.64
CA THR A 86 -30.44 15.16 -3.59
C THR A 86 -29.88 13.81 -3.16
N ILE A 87 -29.43 12.99 -4.11
CA ILE A 87 -28.80 11.69 -3.83
C ILE A 87 -27.50 11.88 -3.05
N ALA A 88 -26.65 12.83 -3.48
CA ALA A 88 -25.39 13.14 -2.80
C ALA A 88 -25.61 13.59 -1.36
N ALA A 89 -26.54 14.53 -1.14
CA ALA A 89 -26.86 15.06 0.18
C ALA A 89 -27.43 13.98 1.12
N LEU A 90 -28.32 13.13 0.61
CA LEU A 90 -28.93 12.05 1.40
C LEU A 90 -27.90 11.03 1.90
N ASN A 91 -26.87 10.76 1.08
CA ASN A 91 -25.92 9.66 1.32
C ASN A 91 -24.55 10.12 1.84
N ASN A 92 -24.39 11.39 2.21
CA ASN A 92 -23.10 11.98 2.61
C ASN A 92 -22.01 11.70 1.55
N SER A 93 -22.33 12.00 0.29
CA SER A 93 -21.44 11.89 -0.88
C SER A 93 -21.25 13.25 -1.53
N THR A 94 -20.37 13.34 -2.53
CA THR A 94 -20.31 14.46 -3.49
C THR A 94 -20.85 14.03 -4.85
N GLU A 95 -21.23 15.00 -5.67
CA GLU A 95 -21.59 14.76 -7.07
C GLU A 95 -20.45 14.16 -7.88
N SER A 96 -19.22 14.67 -7.70
CA SER A 96 -18.03 14.22 -8.44
C SER A 96 -17.73 12.74 -8.16
N LEU A 97 -17.85 12.32 -6.90
CA LEU A 97 -17.71 10.91 -6.52
C LEU A 97 -18.77 10.02 -7.17
N ILE A 98 -20.04 10.46 -7.15
CA ILE A 98 -21.14 9.69 -7.76
C ILE A 98 -20.96 9.62 -9.28
N LYS A 99 -20.62 10.74 -9.95
CA LYS A 99 -20.35 10.79 -11.39
C LYS A 99 -19.19 9.87 -11.77
N SER A 100 -18.08 9.92 -11.03
CA SER A 100 -16.91 9.05 -11.23
C SER A 100 -17.26 7.58 -11.12
N ALA A 101 -17.98 7.19 -10.06
CA ALA A 101 -18.31 5.79 -9.79
C ALA A 101 -19.32 5.19 -10.78
N ASN A 102 -20.02 6.01 -11.56
CA ASN A 102 -21.08 5.60 -12.48
C ASN A 102 -20.89 6.21 -13.88
N PRO A 103 -19.79 5.91 -14.59
CA PRO A 103 -19.40 6.60 -15.82
C PRO A 103 -20.40 6.41 -16.98
N THR A 104 -21.30 5.44 -16.89
CA THR A 104 -22.31 5.13 -17.92
C THR A 104 -23.69 5.73 -17.64
N VAL A 105 -23.87 6.42 -16.50
CA VAL A 105 -25.17 6.98 -16.10
C VAL A 105 -25.30 8.41 -16.60
N ASP A 106 -26.43 8.72 -17.25
CA ASP A 106 -26.80 10.09 -17.60
C ASP A 106 -27.50 10.75 -16.40
N PHE A 107 -26.77 11.62 -15.68
CA PHE A 107 -27.27 12.30 -14.50
C PHE A 107 -28.23 13.46 -14.80
N GLU A 108 -28.30 13.93 -16.05
CA GLU A 108 -29.29 14.93 -16.48
C GLU A 108 -30.66 14.28 -16.73
N ASN A 109 -30.69 12.98 -17.00
CA ASN A 109 -31.89 12.20 -17.27
C ASN A 109 -31.93 10.91 -16.43
N LEU A 110 -31.90 11.05 -15.10
CA LEU A 110 -31.95 9.92 -14.19
C LEU A 110 -33.20 9.06 -14.38
N ILE A 111 -32.99 7.76 -14.63
CA ILE A 111 -34.05 6.79 -14.85
C ILE A 111 -34.41 6.11 -13.52
N PRO A 112 -35.67 6.21 -13.03
CA PRO A 112 -36.10 5.53 -11.82
C PRO A 112 -35.89 4.01 -11.87
N ASN A 113 -35.57 3.42 -10.73
CA ASN A 113 -35.18 2.02 -10.52
C ASN A 113 -33.79 1.64 -11.06
N THR A 114 -33.00 2.60 -11.55
CA THR A 114 -31.58 2.35 -11.86
C THR A 114 -30.80 2.22 -10.56
N ALA A 115 -30.01 1.14 -10.42
CA ALA A 115 -29.08 1.01 -9.31
C ALA A 115 -27.76 1.73 -9.66
N ILE A 116 -27.30 2.60 -8.75
CA ILE A 116 -26.05 3.34 -8.88
C ILE A 116 -25.18 3.16 -7.64
N THR A 117 -23.87 3.26 -7.82
CA THR A 117 -22.88 3.27 -6.74
C THR A 117 -22.81 4.65 -6.10
N ILE A 118 -22.89 4.72 -4.78
CA ILE A 118 -22.73 5.95 -4.00
C ILE A 118 -21.52 5.81 -3.08
N PRO A 119 -20.36 6.36 -3.43
CA PRO A 119 -19.23 6.44 -2.53
C PRO A 119 -19.50 7.38 -1.36
N PHE A 120 -19.08 7.03 -0.14
CA PHE A 120 -19.18 7.93 1.00
C PHE A 120 -18.10 9.01 0.92
N ASN A 121 -18.37 10.24 1.37
CA ASN A 121 -17.41 11.35 1.33
C ASN A 121 -16.39 11.31 2.49
N TYR A 122 -15.52 10.30 2.50
CA TYR A 122 -14.33 10.21 3.36
C TYR A 122 -13.22 9.42 2.68
N GLU A 123 -11.98 9.54 3.19
CA GLU A 123 -10.85 8.70 2.75
C GLU A 123 -11.02 7.27 3.29
N ILE A 124 -10.81 6.26 2.45
CA ILE A 124 -10.99 4.85 2.81
C ILE A 124 -9.69 4.22 3.30
N VAL A 125 -8.52 4.71 2.85
CA VAL A 125 -7.22 4.22 3.31
C VAL A 125 -6.96 4.69 4.74
N PRO A 126 -6.90 3.79 5.74
CA PRO A 126 -6.67 4.18 7.13
C PRO A 126 -5.20 4.56 7.38
N ASP A 127 -4.99 5.51 8.28
CA ASP A 127 -3.68 6.05 8.68
C ASP A 127 -3.34 5.80 10.16
N ASP A 128 -4.22 5.12 10.88
CA ASP A 128 -4.15 4.86 12.32
C ASP A 128 -4.18 3.37 12.68
N VAL A 129 -4.02 2.49 11.69
CA VAL A 129 -3.98 1.02 11.86
C VAL A 129 -2.69 0.40 11.34
N LYS A 130 -2.28 -0.73 11.93
CA LYS A 130 -1.25 -1.57 11.29
C LYS A 130 -1.79 -2.12 9.97
N TYR A 131 -1.13 -1.80 8.87
CA TYR A 131 -1.64 -2.07 7.53
C TYR A 131 -1.33 -3.50 7.10
N THR A 132 -2.37 -4.32 6.94
CA THR A 132 -2.27 -5.72 6.51
C THR A 132 -2.63 -5.85 5.04
N TYR A 133 -2.36 -7.02 4.46
CA TYR A 133 -2.78 -7.34 3.10
C TYR A 133 -4.30 -7.21 2.92
N ASP A 134 -5.10 -7.75 3.85
CA ASP A 134 -6.56 -7.72 3.78
C ASP A 134 -7.10 -6.27 3.78
N ILE A 135 -6.50 -5.37 4.59
CA ILE A 135 -6.86 -3.95 4.59
C ILE A 135 -6.57 -3.34 3.21
N MET A 136 -5.38 -3.60 2.66
CA MET A 136 -4.99 -3.12 1.34
C MET A 136 -5.94 -3.61 0.25
N GLU A 137 -6.29 -4.90 0.26
CA GLU A 137 -7.21 -5.50 -0.71
C GLU A 137 -8.60 -4.85 -0.63
N MET A 138 -9.14 -4.67 0.57
CA MET A 138 -10.40 -3.96 0.78
C MET A 138 -10.33 -2.50 0.29
N ASN A 139 -9.20 -1.83 0.52
CA ASN A 139 -8.99 -0.48 0.00
C ASN A 139 -8.97 -0.47 -1.54
N ILE A 140 -8.29 -1.41 -2.18
CA ILE A 140 -8.25 -1.55 -3.63
C ILE A 140 -9.65 -1.76 -4.21
N MET A 141 -10.46 -2.64 -3.59
CA MET A 141 -11.85 -2.87 -4.02
C MET A 141 -12.68 -1.59 -3.93
N GLY A 142 -12.57 -0.86 -2.82
CA GLY A 142 -13.26 0.41 -2.62
C GLY A 142 -12.82 1.49 -3.62
N LEU A 143 -11.51 1.63 -3.84
CA LEU A 143 -10.96 2.60 -4.78
C LEU A 143 -11.36 2.30 -6.22
N LYS A 144 -11.31 1.04 -6.65
CA LYS A 144 -11.75 0.62 -7.99
C LYS A 144 -13.23 0.93 -8.24
N GLN A 145 -14.07 0.75 -7.23
CA GLN A 145 -15.50 1.04 -7.35
C GLN A 145 -15.78 2.55 -7.41
N ARG A 146 -14.94 3.36 -6.74
CA ARG A 146 -15.05 4.82 -6.64
C ARG A 146 -14.45 5.54 -7.85
N TYR A 147 -13.39 4.96 -8.40
CA TYR A 147 -12.60 5.46 -9.52
C TYR A 147 -12.41 4.36 -10.55
N PRO A 148 -13.44 4.05 -11.37
CA PRO A 148 -13.38 2.96 -12.35
C PRO A 148 -12.31 3.13 -13.45
N PHE A 149 -11.69 4.31 -13.55
CA PHE A 149 -10.55 4.56 -14.43
C PHE A 149 -9.23 4.00 -13.89
N LEU A 150 -9.16 3.60 -12.61
CA LEU A 150 -8.00 2.89 -12.07
C LEU A 150 -7.97 1.46 -12.64
N ASP A 151 -6.91 1.14 -13.37
CA ASP A 151 -6.67 -0.23 -13.82
C ASP A 151 -5.99 -1.03 -12.71
N VAL A 152 -6.72 -1.99 -12.15
CA VAL A 152 -6.25 -2.86 -11.07
C VAL A 152 -6.12 -4.27 -11.62
N SER A 153 -4.91 -4.81 -11.54
CA SER A 153 -4.57 -6.18 -11.92
C SER A 153 -3.56 -6.78 -10.93
N SER A 154 -3.19 -8.04 -11.16
CA SER A 154 -2.17 -8.73 -10.38
C SER A 154 -0.96 -9.01 -11.27
N ILE A 155 0.25 -8.81 -10.74
CA ILE A 155 1.51 -9.08 -11.45
C ILE A 155 2.04 -10.49 -11.17
N GLY A 156 1.37 -11.23 -10.29
CA GLY A 156 1.79 -12.54 -9.82
C GLY A 156 1.31 -12.80 -8.41
N LYS A 157 1.83 -13.84 -7.78
CA LYS A 157 1.41 -14.25 -6.45
C LYS A 157 2.57 -14.43 -5.49
N SER A 158 2.32 -14.22 -4.21
CA SER A 158 3.28 -14.49 -3.14
C SER A 158 3.46 -15.99 -2.92
N VAL A 159 4.39 -16.35 -2.03
CA VAL A 159 4.57 -17.75 -1.61
C VAL A 159 3.28 -18.36 -1.03
N LEU A 160 2.46 -17.59 -0.31
CA LEU A 160 1.19 -18.03 0.26
C LEU A 160 -0.02 -17.74 -0.65
N ASP A 161 0.19 -17.59 -1.95
CA ASP A 161 -0.87 -17.45 -2.98
C ASP A 161 -1.68 -16.14 -2.91
N LYS A 162 -1.14 -15.08 -2.27
CA LYS A 162 -1.74 -13.75 -2.29
C LYS A 162 -1.39 -13.01 -3.57
N GLU A 163 -2.36 -12.31 -4.16
CA GLU A 163 -2.14 -11.49 -5.35
C GLU A 163 -1.18 -10.33 -5.05
N LEU A 164 -0.18 -10.12 -5.90
CA LEU A 164 0.64 -8.91 -5.89
C LEU A 164 -0.07 -7.87 -6.77
N TYR A 165 -0.92 -7.07 -6.14
CA TYR A 165 -1.69 -6.07 -6.86
C TYR A 165 -0.82 -4.98 -7.48
N MET A 166 -1.20 -4.56 -8.68
CA MET A 166 -0.74 -3.36 -9.35
C MET A 166 -1.93 -2.46 -9.65
N ILE A 167 -1.76 -1.17 -9.45
CA ILE A 167 -2.73 -0.13 -9.77
C ILE A 167 -2.08 0.82 -10.77
N LYS A 168 -2.74 1.03 -11.93
CA LYS A 168 -2.32 2.04 -12.91
C LYS A 168 -3.13 3.33 -12.73
N PHE A 169 -2.44 4.47 -12.72
CA PHE A 169 -3.03 5.80 -12.76
C PHE A 169 -2.48 6.57 -13.96
N GLY A 170 -3.36 7.00 -14.86
CA GLY A 170 -2.97 7.70 -16.09
C GLY A 170 -3.11 6.85 -17.34
N VAL A 171 -3.07 7.53 -18.49
CA VAL A 171 -3.16 6.96 -19.84
C VAL A 171 -2.04 7.47 -20.75
N GLY A 172 -1.10 8.23 -20.20
CA GLY A 172 -0.04 8.85 -20.96
C GLY A 172 1.09 7.88 -21.34
N PRO A 173 1.86 8.21 -22.39
CA PRO A 173 2.83 7.29 -22.97
C PRO A 173 4.06 7.05 -22.08
N LYS A 174 4.37 7.96 -21.15
CA LYS A 174 5.57 7.87 -20.30
C LYS A 174 5.27 7.08 -19.04
N LYS A 175 5.81 5.87 -18.93
CA LYS A 175 5.52 4.93 -17.84
C LYS A 175 6.49 5.13 -16.68
N LEU A 176 5.96 5.35 -15.49
CA LEU A 176 6.72 5.46 -14.24
C LEU A 176 6.32 4.28 -13.34
N HIS A 177 7.27 3.63 -12.68
CA HIS A 177 6.97 2.53 -11.78
C HIS A 177 7.32 2.86 -10.33
N PHE A 178 6.39 2.60 -9.42
CA PHE A 178 6.56 2.76 -7.99
C PHE A 178 6.25 1.44 -7.31
N ASN A 179 7.13 0.97 -6.44
CA ASN A 179 6.87 -0.20 -5.62
C ASN A 179 7.30 0.04 -4.18
N SER A 180 6.76 -0.75 -3.25
CA SER A 180 7.21 -0.69 -1.86
C SER A 180 7.09 -2.02 -1.13
N THR A 181 7.67 -2.05 0.06
CA THR A 181 7.49 -3.14 1.01
C THR A 181 8.05 -4.46 0.46
N HIS A 182 9.26 -4.41 -0.08
CA HIS A 182 10.11 -5.60 -0.23
C HIS A 182 10.46 -6.17 1.15
N HIS A 183 10.73 -5.28 2.11
CA HIS A 183 10.92 -5.62 3.50
C HIS A 183 9.62 -5.49 4.28
N ALA A 184 9.23 -6.54 5.01
CA ALA A 184 7.96 -6.60 5.71
C ALA A 184 7.77 -5.52 6.78
N LEU A 185 8.82 -5.10 7.49
CA LEU A 185 8.73 -4.06 8.53
C LEU A 185 8.55 -2.64 7.97
N GLU A 186 8.61 -2.47 6.65
CA GLU A 186 8.55 -1.16 5.97
C GLU A 186 7.15 -0.89 5.37
N TRP A 187 6.13 -1.62 5.87
CA TRP A 187 4.74 -1.60 5.40
C TRP A 187 4.06 -0.22 5.44
N ILE A 188 4.63 0.75 6.18
CA ILE A 188 4.15 2.15 6.18
C ILE A 188 4.20 2.78 4.79
N ASN A 189 5.12 2.32 3.93
CA ASN A 189 5.22 2.80 2.54
C ASN A 189 4.04 2.33 1.67
N SER A 190 3.47 1.15 1.96
CA SER A 190 2.23 0.71 1.32
C SER A 190 1.07 1.64 1.65
N VAL A 191 0.97 2.09 2.91
CA VAL A 191 -0.08 3.05 3.34
C VAL A 191 0.06 4.36 2.56
N PHE A 192 1.28 4.89 2.48
CA PHE A 192 1.58 6.10 1.73
C PHE A 192 1.14 5.98 0.26
N LEU A 193 1.57 4.92 -0.45
CA LEU A 193 1.23 4.74 -1.86
C LEU A 193 -0.29 4.59 -2.07
N MET A 194 -0.98 3.93 -1.15
CA MET A 194 -2.43 3.79 -1.21
C MET A 194 -3.15 5.12 -0.96
N GLN A 195 -2.70 5.93 0.01
CA GLN A 195 -3.23 7.28 0.26
C GLN A 195 -2.98 8.22 -0.94
N LEU A 196 -1.81 8.11 -1.56
CA LEU A 196 -1.46 8.89 -2.74
C LEU A 196 -2.44 8.60 -3.87
N ILE A 197 -2.69 7.33 -4.20
CA ILE A 197 -3.64 6.95 -5.25
C ILE A 197 -5.04 7.49 -4.95
N GLU A 198 -5.52 7.35 -3.71
CA GLU A 198 -6.83 7.86 -3.30
C GLU A 198 -6.94 9.37 -3.51
N ARG A 199 -5.93 10.13 -3.07
CA ARG A 199 -5.93 11.60 -3.13
C ARG A 199 -5.74 12.12 -4.55
N MET A 200 -4.85 11.52 -5.34
CA MET A 200 -4.67 11.85 -6.75
C MET A 200 -5.94 11.56 -7.56
N SER A 201 -6.61 10.44 -7.28
CA SER A 201 -7.88 10.10 -7.94
C SER A 201 -9.00 11.07 -7.57
N ASN A 202 -9.10 11.45 -6.30
CA ASN A 202 -10.04 12.47 -5.87
C ASN A 202 -9.75 13.84 -6.50
N ALA A 203 -8.48 14.26 -6.54
CA ALA A 203 -8.10 15.52 -7.17
C ALA A 203 -8.42 15.53 -8.67
N LEU A 204 -8.15 14.42 -9.38
CA LEU A 204 -8.45 14.28 -10.80
C LEU A 204 -9.94 14.49 -11.11
N ILE A 205 -10.84 13.84 -10.37
CA ILE A 205 -12.30 13.95 -10.63
C ILE A 205 -12.88 15.32 -10.27
N ASN A 206 -12.16 16.11 -9.47
CA ASN A 206 -12.54 17.47 -9.09
C ASN A 206 -11.79 18.54 -9.92
N ASN A 207 -10.92 18.14 -10.85
CA ASN A 207 -10.01 19.04 -11.59
C ASN A 207 -9.17 19.92 -10.65
N GLU A 208 -8.68 19.33 -9.56
CA GLU A 208 -7.84 19.98 -8.57
C GLU A 208 -6.36 19.73 -8.84
N THR A 209 -5.51 20.59 -8.28
CA THR A 209 -4.07 20.42 -8.26
C THR A 209 -3.60 19.82 -6.94
N ILE A 210 -2.45 19.14 -6.96
CA ILE A 210 -1.73 18.73 -5.74
C ILE A 210 -0.35 19.36 -5.79
N GLU A 211 0.06 20.09 -4.75
CA GLU A 211 1.35 20.82 -4.72
C GLU A 211 1.58 21.73 -5.94
N GLY A 212 0.51 22.24 -6.56
CA GLY A 212 0.57 23.07 -7.76
C GLY A 212 0.67 22.30 -9.09
N TYR A 213 0.71 20.97 -9.07
CA TYR A 213 0.71 20.12 -10.26
C TYR A 213 -0.73 19.82 -10.72
N ASP A 214 -0.98 19.98 -12.02
CA ASP A 214 -2.27 19.63 -12.63
C ASP A 214 -2.38 18.12 -12.85
N LEU A 215 -3.38 17.50 -12.23
CA LEU A 215 -3.58 16.05 -12.31
C LEU A 215 -4.10 15.61 -13.68
N GLN A 216 -4.80 16.47 -14.44
CA GLN A 216 -5.20 16.15 -15.80
C GLN A 216 -3.97 16.07 -16.72
N ASP A 217 -3.03 16.99 -16.56
CA ASP A 217 -1.77 16.97 -17.33
C ASP A 217 -0.94 15.73 -16.99
N ILE A 218 -0.82 15.39 -15.71
CA ILE A 218 -0.13 14.16 -15.28
C ILE A 218 -0.82 12.93 -15.86
N TYR A 219 -2.14 12.83 -15.71
CA TYR A 219 -2.92 11.68 -16.17
C TYR A 219 -2.80 11.45 -17.68
N ASN A 220 -2.72 12.52 -18.47
CA ASN A 220 -2.64 12.42 -19.93
C ASN A 220 -1.22 12.22 -20.47
N ASN A 221 -0.17 12.60 -19.73
CA ASN A 221 1.22 12.51 -20.19
C ASN A 221 1.99 11.32 -19.58
N PHE A 222 1.56 10.84 -18.42
CA PHE A 222 2.18 9.73 -17.71
C PHE A 222 1.21 8.59 -17.43
N THR A 223 1.77 7.41 -17.24
CA THR A 223 1.07 6.29 -16.60
C THR A 223 1.91 5.79 -15.43
N MET A 224 1.40 5.92 -14.21
CA MET A 224 2.04 5.41 -13.00
C MET A 224 1.62 3.97 -12.75
N TYR A 225 2.59 3.06 -12.63
CA TYR A 225 2.40 1.65 -12.31
C TYR A 225 2.80 1.44 -10.86
N ILE A 226 1.82 1.25 -9.97
CA ILE A 226 2.06 1.22 -8.53
C ILE A 226 1.83 -0.18 -7.99
N VAL A 227 2.86 -0.80 -7.44
CA VAL A 227 2.79 -2.08 -6.71
C VAL A 227 2.95 -1.78 -5.22
N PRO A 228 1.85 -1.55 -4.48
CA PRO A 228 1.92 -1.04 -3.12
C PRO A 228 2.59 -1.99 -2.14
N MET A 229 2.50 -3.31 -2.34
CA MET A 229 3.03 -4.29 -1.38
C MET A 229 3.61 -5.50 -2.10
N VAL A 230 4.94 -5.58 -2.14
CA VAL A 230 5.67 -6.67 -2.78
C VAL A 230 5.74 -7.92 -1.89
N ASN A 231 5.78 -7.75 -0.56
CA ASN A 231 5.92 -8.83 0.42
C ASN A 231 4.66 -8.99 1.30
N PRO A 232 3.49 -9.36 0.76
CA PRO A 232 2.25 -9.44 1.55
C PRO A 232 2.28 -10.53 2.62
N ASP A 233 3.04 -11.60 2.43
CA ASP A 233 3.14 -12.67 3.42
C ASP A 233 3.96 -12.25 4.63
N GLY A 234 5.08 -11.55 4.39
CA GLY A 234 5.91 -11.01 5.46
C GLY A 234 5.19 -9.91 6.24
N VAL A 235 4.45 -9.04 5.56
CA VAL A 235 3.67 -7.97 6.21
C VAL A 235 2.66 -8.52 7.21
N ASP A 236 1.88 -9.53 6.83
CA ASP A 236 0.91 -10.11 7.75
C ASP A 236 1.60 -10.87 8.89
N LEU A 237 2.74 -11.53 8.64
CA LEU A 237 3.53 -12.13 9.71
C LEU A 237 3.99 -11.11 10.76
N VAL A 238 4.45 -9.93 10.34
CA VAL A 238 4.94 -8.89 11.28
C VAL A 238 3.82 -8.15 11.99
N ASN A 239 2.66 -7.98 11.34
CA ASN A 239 1.54 -7.23 11.89
C ASN A 239 0.58 -8.10 12.73
N GLU A 240 0.40 -9.36 12.36
CA GLU A 240 -0.59 -10.26 12.95
C GLU A 240 0.02 -11.43 13.72
N GLY A 241 1.33 -11.62 13.60
CA GLY A 241 2.06 -12.71 14.22
C GLY A 241 1.88 -14.06 13.51
N LEU A 242 2.67 -15.03 13.95
CA LEU A 242 2.70 -16.37 13.35
C LEU A 242 1.44 -17.18 13.71
N LYS A 243 0.64 -17.53 12.70
CA LYS A 243 -0.57 -18.36 12.84
C LYS A 243 -0.25 -19.85 12.77
N LEU A 244 -0.95 -20.68 13.55
CA LEU A 244 -0.69 -22.14 13.67
C LEU A 244 -0.86 -22.93 12.37
N ASP A 245 -1.69 -22.43 11.46
CA ASP A 245 -1.97 -22.99 10.15
C ASP A 245 -0.98 -22.52 9.07
N ASN A 246 -0.02 -21.65 9.41
CA ASN A 246 1.01 -21.23 8.47
C ASN A 246 1.87 -22.45 8.05
N PRO A 247 2.02 -22.73 6.74
CA PRO A 247 2.74 -23.91 6.28
C PRO A 247 4.24 -23.90 6.63
N TYR A 248 4.80 -22.73 6.96
CA TYR A 248 6.20 -22.56 7.39
C TYR A 248 6.32 -22.37 8.91
N TYR A 249 5.30 -22.70 9.71
CA TYR A 249 5.27 -22.43 11.16
C TYR A 249 6.55 -22.82 11.90
N ASN A 250 6.97 -24.09 11.76
CA ASN A 250 8.15 -24.61 12.44
C ASN A 250 9.46 -24.00 11.91
N ASP A 251 9.52 -23.75 10.62
CA ASP A 251 10.70 -23.16 9.98
C ASP A 251 10.87 -21.70 10.40
N LEU A 252 9.80 -20.91 10.43
CA LEU A 252 9.81 -19.52 10.89
C LEU A 252 10.26 -19.40 12.34
N LEU A 253 9.80 -20.28 13.23
CA LEU A 253 10.28 -20.33 14.62
C LEU A 253 11.77 -20.68 14.72
N LYS A 254 12.26 -21.58 13.85
CA LYS A 254 13.67 -21.96 13.79
C LYS A 254 14.55 -20.85 13.21
N TRP A 255 14.08 -20.17 12.17
CA TRP A 255 14.82 -19.12 11.47
C TRP A 255 14.84 -17.81 12.25
N ASN A 256 13.80 -17.50 13.04
CA ASN A 256 13.83 -16.39 13.97
C ASN A 256 14.54 -16.77 15.30
N ASN A 257 15.86 -16.87 15.25
CA ASN A 257 16.70 -17.16 16.41
C ASN A 257 17.11 -15.92 17.22
N THR A 258 16.48 -14.77 16.96
CA THR A 258 16.88 -13.46 17.52
C THR A 258 16.45 -13.24 18.97
N GLY A 259 15.51 -14.07 19.46
CA GLY A 259 14.85 -13.88 20.77
C GLY A 259 13.81 -12.76 20.80
N LYS A 260 13.44 -12.18 19.64
CA LYS A 260 12.45 -11.10 19.51
C LYS A 260 11.26 -11.54 18.67
N SER A 261 10.15 -10.80 18.79
CA SER A 261 8.95 -11.06 17.98
C SER A 261 9.21 -10.75 16.50
N PHE A 262 8.46 -11.39 15.59
CA PHE A 262 8.57 -11.14 14.15
C PHE A 262 8.40 -9.65 13.80
N GLY A 263 7.44 -8.98 14.45
CA GLY A 263 7.20 -7.54 14.30
C GLY A 263 8.33 -6.61 14.72
N GLU A 264 9.42 -7.13 15.30
CA GLU A 264 10.60 -6.34 15.67
C GLU A 264 11.83 -6.58 14.79
N VAL A 265 11.86 -7.68 14.02
CA VAL A 265 13.08 -8.14 13.35
C VAL A 265 12.89 -8.69 11.94
N TRP A 266 11.68 -9.09 11.54
CA TRP A 266 11.50 -9.88 10.32
C TRP A 266 11.26 -9.01 9.09
N GLN A 267 12.27 -8.87 8.24
CA GLN A 267 12.20 -8.13 6.98
C GLN A 267 11.89 -9.03 5.77
N SER A 268 12.39 -10.27 5.80
CA SER A 268 12.26 -11.24 4.71
C SER A 268 10.82 -11.60 4.35
N ASN A 269 10.62 -12.28 3.23
CA ASN A 269 9.37 -12.96 2.91
C ASN A 269 9.12 -14.15 3.85
N ILE A 270 8.03 -14.89 3.61
CA ILE A 270 7.65 -16.02 4.47
C ILE A 270 8.64 -17.20 4.45
N ARG A 271 9.46 -17.32 3.40
CA ARG A 271 10.53 -18.31 3.28
C ARG A 271 11.84 -17.86 3.90
N GLY A 272 11.86 -16.70 4.57
CA GLY A 272 13.07 -16.14 5.16
C GLY A 272 14.08 -15.65 4.13
N VAL A 273 13.63 -15.35 2.91
CA VAL A 273 14.44 -14.72 1.85
C VAL A 273 14.21 -13.22 1.85
N ASP A 274 15.30 -12.47 1.84
CA ASP A 274 15.27 -11.02 1.72
C ASP A 274 15.05 -10.64 0.25
N LEU A 275 13.85 -10.15 -0.07
CA LEU A 275 13.45 -9.90 -1.46
C LEU A 275 14.36 -8.88 -2.14
N ASN A 276 14.85 -7.87 -1.41
CA ASN A 276 15.75 -6.86 -1.98
C ASN A 276 17.22 -7.31 -2.01
N HIS A 277 17.47 -8.59 -1.80
CA HIS A 277 18.73 -9.28 -2.10
C HIS A 277 18.54 -10.43 -3.10
N ASN A 278 17.34 -10.58 -3.68
CA ASN A 278 17.01 -11.71 -4.55
C ASN A 278 17.00 -11.35 -6.05
N TYR A 279 17.41 -10.15 -6.45
CA TYR A 279 17.49 -9.75 -7.87
C TYR A 279 18.87 -10.08 -8.48
N ASP A 280 18.94 -10.25 -9.80
CA ASP A 280 20.18 -10.57 -10.53
C ASP A 280 21.04 -9.31 -10.82
N ALA A 281 21.47 -8.64 -9.76
CA ALA A 281 22.35 -7.47 -9.83
C ALA A 281 23.55 -7.65 -8.90
N GLY A 282 24.58 -8.34 -9.39
CA GLY A 282 25.68 -8.77 -8.52
C GLY A 282 25.26 -9.81 -7.47
N TRP A 283 24.22 -10.60 -7.74
CA TRP A 283 23.68 -11.61 -6.81
C TRP A 283 24.75 -12.58 -6.30
N GLU A 284 25.62 -13.08 -7.18
CA GLU A 284 26.74 -13.96 -6.80
C GLU A 284 27.71 -13.29 -5.79
N ALA A 285 27.93 -11.99 -5.93
CA ALA A 285 28.75 -11.23 -5.00
C ALA A 285 28.03 -11.03 -3.66
N SER A 286 26.73 -10.70 -3.68
CA SER A 286 25.87 -10.67 -2.49
C SER A 286 25.92 -12.01 -1.75
N LYS A 287 25.71 -13.11 -2.48
CA LYS A 287 25.67 -14.48 -1.95
C LYS A 287 26.98 -14.89 -1.27
N LYS A 288 28.12 -14.57 -1.88
CA LYS A 288 29.46 -14.82 -1.29
C LYS A 288 29.71 -13.98 -0.04
N ALA A 289 29.08 -12.81 0.09
CA ALA A 289 29.24 -11.94 1.24
C ALA A 289 28.43 -12.39 2.47
N GLU A 290 27.32 -13.11 2.30
CA GLU A 290 26.45 -13.61 3.37
C GLU A 290 27.21 -14.31 4.50
N ASN A 291 28.05 -15.29 4.14
CA ASN A 291 28.82 -16.07 5.12
C ASN A 291 29.76 -15.19 5.95
N LYS A 292 30.27 -14.09 5.39
CA LYS A 292 31.17 -13.16 6.10
C LYS A 292 30.45 -12.35 7.16
N ILE A 293 29.13 -12.19 7.02
CA ILE A 293 28.27 -11.46 7.96
C ILE A 293 27.38 -12.41 8.78
N GLY A 294 27.68 -13.71 8.78
CA GLY A 294 26.97 -14.72 9.58
C GLY A 294 25.62 -15.16 9.03
N ILE A 295 25.27 -14.77 7.80
CA ILE A 295 24.07 -15.24 7.11
C ILE A 295 24.40 -16.58 6.43
N THR A 296 23.68 -17.64 6.82
CA THR A 296 23.97 -19.02 6.37
C THR A 296 22.74 -19.73 5.78
N GLY A 297 21.60 -19.06 5.75
CA GLY A 297 20.33 -19.62 5.31
C GLY A 297 19.16 -18.66 5.56
N PRO A 298 17.93 -19.13 5.35
CA PRO A 298 16.72 -18.38 5.64
C PRO A 298 16.72 -17.77 7.04
N GLY A 299 16.21 -16.54 7.14
CA GLY A 299 16.28 -15.77 8.37
C GLY A 299 15.55 -14.43 8.26
N PRO A 300 15.68 -13.59 9.30
CA PRO A 300 14.97 -12.32 9.38
C PRO A 300 15.37 -11.30 8.30
N THR A 301 16.56 -11.40 7.70
CA THR A 301 17.04 -10.46 6.67
C THR A 301 18.29 -10.99 5.97
N ARG A 302 18.67 -10.36 4.86
CA ARG A 302 19.93 -10.48 4.10
C ARG A 302 20.25 -11.85 3.50
N TYR A 303 19.37 -12.83 3.62
CA TYR A 303 19.50 -14.08 2.89
C TYR A 303 18.96 -13.90 1.47
N SER A 304 19.84 -13.95 0.48
CA SER A 304 19.57 -13.68 -0.95
C SER A 304 18.77 -14.77 -1.65
N GLY A 305 18.37 -15.84 -0.95
CA GLY A 305 17.74 -17.02 -1.54
C GLY A 305 18.74 -18.03 -2.12
N PRO A 306 18.25 -19.16 -2.68
CA PRO A 306 19.09 -20.17 -3.34
C PRO A 306 19.64 -19.76 -4.71
N SER A 307 18.97 -18.86 -5.43
CA SER A 307 19.39 -18.28 -6.71
C SER A 307 18.78 -16.89 -6.87
N ALA A 308 19.29 -16.06 -7.79
CA ALA A 308 18.58 -14.86 -8.20
C ALA A 308 17.19 -15.23 -8.73
N PHE A 309 16.19 -14.40 -8.43
CA PHE A 309 14.78 -14.60 -8.74
C PHE A 309 14.25 -15.98 -8.32
N SER A 310 14.65 -16.45 -7.13
CA SER A 310 14.10 -17.69 -6.57
C SER A 310 12.70 -17.51 -5.98
N GLU A 311 12.37 -16.27 -5.59
CA GLU A 311 11.11 -15.97 -4.92
C GLU A 311 10.04 -15.54 -5.94
N PRO A 312 8.79 -16.00 -5.78
CA PRO A 312 7.72 -15.65 -6.71
C PRO A 312 7.43 -14.15 -6.72
N GLU A 313 7.66 -13.44 -5.61
CA GLU A 313 7.48 -11.99 -5.53
C GLU A 313 8.48 -11.23 -6.42
N THR A 314 9.77 -11.63 -6.41
CA THR A 314 10.79 -10.99 -7.25
C THR A 314 10.68 -11.41 -8.71
N ILE A 315 10.21 -12.64 -8.99
CA ILE A 315 9.84 -13.08 -10.34
C ILE A 315 8.72 -12.21 -10.90
N ALA A 316 7.66 -11.97 -10.13
CA ALA A 316 6.53 -11.14 -10.56
C ALA A 316 6.96 -9.72 -10.93
N LEU A 317 7.77 -9.07 -10.07
CA LEU A 317 8.32 -7.75 -10.39
C LEU A 317 9.25 -7.78 -11.60
N ARG A 318 10.12 -8.78 -11.71
CA ARG A 318 11.01 -8.93 -12.89
C ARG A 318 10.20 -9.01 -14.18
N ASP A 319 9.14 -9.80 -14.18
CA ASP A 319 8.34 -10.04 -15.38
C ASP A 319 7.56 -8.77 -15.77
N LEU A 320 6.94 -8.08 -14.79
CA LEU A 320 6.36 -6.74 -15.01
C LEU A 320 7.38 -5.78 -15.65
N THR A 321 8.57 -5.66 -15.05
CA THR A 321 9.60 -4.71 -15.51
C THR A 321 10.17 -5.06 -16.88
N LYS A 322 10.16 -6.34 -17.27
CA LYS A 322 10.57 -6.76 -18.62
C LYS A 322 9.47 -6.53 -19.66
N GLU A 323 8.22 -6.67 -19.27
CA GLU A 323 7.07 -6.46 -20.13
C GLU A 323 6.82 -4.97 -20.40
N GLU A 324 7.11 -4.13 -19.42
CA GLU A 324 6.85 -2.70 -19.45
C GLU A 324 8.13 -1.87 -19.67
N ASP A 325 8.13 -1.01 -20.68
CA ASP A 325 9.21 -0.05 -20.94
C ASP A 325 9.13 1.15 -19.98
N PHE A 326 9.55 0.96 -18.73
CA PHE A 326 9.54 2.01 -17.72
C PHE A 326 10.61 3.06 -17.97
N TYR A 327 10.19 4.33 -17.98
CA TYR A 327 11.09 5.47 -18.09
C TYR A 327 11.96 5.65 -16.84
N LEU A 328 11.35 5.48 -15.66
CA LEU A 328 12.06 5.44 -14.39
C LEU A 328 11.33 4.57 -13.37
N VAL A 329 12.06 4.12 -12.36
CA VAL A 329 11.51 3.35 -11.24
C VAL A 329 11.90 3.97 -9.89
N ILE A 330 10.99 3.92 -8.93
CA ILE A 330 11.23 4.29 -7.53
C ILE A 330 10.79 3.13 -6.62
N ALA A 331 11.75 2.53 -5.91
CA ALA A 331 11.52 1.50 -4.92
C ALA A 331 11.57 2.10 -3.50
N TYR A 332 10.41 2.13 -2.83
CA TYR A 332 10.28 2.70 -1.50
C TYR A 332 10.66 1.70 -0.41
N HIS A 333 11.56 2.16 0.45
CA HIS A 333 12.07 1.50 1.64
C HIS A 333 11.96 2.43 2.86
N SER A 334 12.41 1.97 4.02
CA SER A 334 12.66 2.85 5.16
C SER A 334 13.85 2.31 5.95
N GLN A 335 14.76 3.12 6.50
CA GLN A 335 14.59 4.53 6.83
C GLN A 335 15.88 5.32 6.66
N GLY A 336 15.76 6.63 6.53
CA GLY A 336 16.93 7.52 6.47
C GLY A 336 16.64 8.92 5.95
N GLU A 337 15.53 9.13 5.24
CA GLU A 337 15.28 10.31 4.40
C GLU A 337 16.38 10.48 3.33
N ILE A 338 16.66 9.38 2.61
CA ILE A 338 17.75 9.26 1.65
C ILE A 338 17.23 8.71 0.32
N ILE A 339 17.79 9.18 -0.80
CA ILE A 339 17.56 8.69 -2.15
C ILE A 339 18.86 8.09 -2.68
N TYR A 340 18.88 6.78 -2.93
CA TYR A 340 20.00 6.10 -3.59
C TYR A 340 19.73 5.94 -5.09
N TRP A 341 20.63 6.44 -5.94
CA TRP A 341 20.39 6.57 -7.39
C TRP A 341 21.36 5.79 -8.29
N ASN A 342 22.53 5.41 -7.78
CA ASN A 342 23.59 4.78 -8.57
C ASN A 342 23.75 3.29 -8.26
N PHE A 343 24.22 2.50 -9.24
CA PHE A 343 24.71 1.14 -9.06
C PHE A 343 26.01 0.94 -9.85
N MET A 344 27.12 0.63 -9.17
CA MET A 344 28.42 0.33 -9.78
C MET A 344 28.91 1.33 -10.87
N ASN A 345 28.57 2.61 -10.74
CA ASN A 345 28.85 3.67 -11.72
C ASN A 345 28.24 3.41 -13.11
N LEU A 346 27.08 2.74 -13.15
CA LEU A 346 26.31 2.54 -14.38
C LEU A 346 25.35 3.70 -14.65
N SER A 347 25.03 4.51 -13.64
CA SER A 347 24.16 5.68 -13.80
C SER A 347 24.89 6.86 -14.45
N THR A 348 24.14 7.66 -15.18
CA THR A 348 24.59 8.80 -15.99
C THR A 348 24.40 10.14 -15.26
N GLU A 349 25.00 11.22 -15.78
CA GLU A 349 24.76 12.60 -15.29
C GLU A 349 23.26 12.97 -15.31
N LYS A 350 22.52 12.49 -16.32
CA LYS A 350 21.07 12.69 -16.39
C LYS A 350 20.34 12.03 -15.22
N ASP A 351 20.78 10.85 -14.80
CA ASP A 351 20.16 10.12 -13.68
C ASP A 351 20.43 10.84 -12.35
N GLU A 352 21.60 11.46 -12.22
CA GLU A 352 21.95 12.33 -11.08
C GLU A 352 21.08 13.59 -11.07
N GLU A 353 20.95 14.31 -12.19
CA GLU A 353 20.11 15.51 -12.32
C GLU A 353 18.65 15.24 -11.96
N ILE A 354 18.11 14.08 -12.37
CA ILE A 354 16.77 13.65 -11.96
C ILE A 354 16.75 13.40 -10.45
N GLY A 355 17.74 12.69 -9.91
CA GLY A 355 17.86 12.43 -8.48
C GLY A 355 17.93 13.72 -7.64
N GLU A 356 18.65 14.75 -8.11
CA GLU A 356 18.75 16.05 -7.45
C GLU A 356 17.39 16.76 -7.40
N LYS A 357 16.59 16.70 -8.48
CA LYS A 357 15.22 17.24 -8.49
C LYS A 357 14.31 16.51 -7.50
N LEU A 358 14.42 15.19 -7.42
CA LEU A 358 13.66 14.38 -6.46
C LEU A 358 14.06 14.71 -5.01
N ALA A 359 15.35 14.91 -4.77
CA ALA A 359 15.91 15.30 -3.47
C ALA A 359 15.47 16.72 -3.07
N GLU A 360 15.50 17.68 -4.00
CA GLU A 360 15.02 19.06 -3.77
C GLU A 360 13.53 19.07 -3.41
N ALA A 361 12.71 18.32 -4.14
CA ALA A 361 11.27 18.28 -3.93
C ALA A 361 10.87 17.68 -2.57
N SER A 362 11.56 16.63 -2.13
CA SER A 362 11.27 15.93 -0.86
C SER A 362 12.04 16.46 0.35
N GLY A 363 13.13 17.19 0.12
CA GLY A 363 14.11 17.54 1.15
C GLY A 363 15.01 16.37 1.58
N TYR A 364 15.00 15.24 0.87
CA TYR A 364 15.84 14.08 1.19
C TYR A 364 17.26 14.26 0.65
N VAL A 365 18.20 13.49 1.19
CA VAL A 365 19.60 13.52 0.73
C VAL A 365 19.75 12.56 -0.45
N LEU A 366 20.30 13.03 -1.57
CA LEU A 366 20.77 12.17 -2.66
C LEU A 366 22.13 11.57 -2.28
N ASP A 367 22.25 10.23 -2.31
CA ASP A 367 23.50 9.53 -1.95
C ASP A 367 23.71 8.27 -2.83
N THR A 368 24.84 7.60 -2.62
CA THR A 368 25.22 6.33 -3.25
C THR A 368 25.36 5.25 -2.19
N ALA A 369 24.79 4.07 -2.44
CA ALA A 369 24.87 2.93 -1.52
C ALA A 369 26.33 2.41 -1.43
N LYS A 370 26.72 1.89 -0.26
CA LYS A 370 28.07 1.33 -0.01
C LYS A 370 27.97 -0.06 0.62
N GLY A 371 28.86 -0.99 0.22
CA GLY A 371 29.05 -2.30 0.87
C GLY A 371 28.06 -3.39 0.40
N VAL A 372 27.74 -4.36 1.27
CA VAL A 372 26.83 -5.50 0.94
C VAL A 372 25.39 -5.04 0.70
N ALA A 373 25.01 -3.86 1.21
CA ALA A 373 23.74 -3.19 0.91
C ALA A 373 23.66 -2.61 -0.52
N SER A 374 24.66 -2.87 -1.36
CA SER A 374 24.79 -2.31 -2.71
C SER A 374 24.60 -3.37 -3.81
N TYR A 375 24.05 -4.54 -3.49
CA TYR A 375 23.89 -5.63 -4.46
C TYR A 375 22.54 -6.31 -4.32
N ALA A 376 22.07 -6.83 -5.45
CA ALA A 376 20.91 -7.70 -5.60
C ALA A 376 19.55 -7.07 -5.24
N GLY A 377 19.50 -5.73 -5.19
CA GLY A 377 18.26 -4.98 -5.04
C GLY A 377 17.54 -4.74 -6.37
N TYR A 378 16.25 -4.40 -6.29
CA TYR A 378 15.42 -4.13 -7.46
C TYR A 378 15.98 -2.96 -8.30
N LYS A 379 16.32 -1.84 -7.65
CA LYS A 379 16.93 -0.66 -8.28
C LYS A 379 18.21 -1.04 -9.03
N ASP A 380 19.08 -1.81 -8.39
CA ASP A 380 20.37 -2.20 -8.96
C ASP A 380 20.18 -3.00 -10.25
N TRP A 381 19.25 -3.96 -10.22
CA TRP A 381 18.90 -4.76 -11.39
C TRP A 381 18.29 -3.93 -12.52
N PHE A 382 17.41 -2.99 -12.18
CA PHE A 382 16.82 -2.10 -13.18
C PHE A 382 17.88 -1.24 -13.88
N ILE A 383 18.78 -0.60 -13.13
CA ILE A 383 19.86 0.21 -13.69
C ILE A 383 20.79 -0.66 -14.56
N GLN A 384 21.15 -1.87 -14.09
CA GLN A 384 22.05 -2.77 -14.79
C GLN A 384 21.50 -3.23 -16.15
N ASP A 385 20.25 -3.70 -16.17
CA ASP A 385 19.69 -4.41 -17.32
C ASP A 385 18.97 -3.48 -18.31
N PHE A 386 18.41 -2.36 -17.83
CA PHE A 386 17.59 -1.45 -18.64
C PHE A 386 18.28 -0.11 -18.90
N GLN A 387 19.31 0.25 -18.13
CA GLN A 387 20.06 1.51 -18.29
C GLN A 387 19.17 2.77 -18.24
N ASN A 388 18.09 2.69 -17.47
CA ASN A 388 17.15 3.78 -17.21
C ASN A 388 17.26 4.25 -15.74
N PRO A 389 16.82 5.49 -15.43
CA PRO A 389 16.87 6.03 -14.07
C PRO A 389 16.13 5.17 -13.04
N GLY A 390 16.83 4.77 -11.98
CA GLY A 390 16.26 3.97 -10.89
C GLY A 390 16.66 4.51 -9.52
N TYR A 391 15.70 4.56 -8.60
CA TYR A 391 15.92 5.13 -7.26
C TYR A 391 15.40 4.21 -6.17
N THR A 392 16.13 4.14 -5.07
CA THR A 392 15.67 3.59 -3.80
C THR A 392 15.44 4.77 -2.86
N VAL A 393 14.23 4.91 -2.34
CA VAL A 393 13.86 6.01 -1.43
C VAL A 393 13.63 5.46 -0.03
N GLU A 394 14.49 5.81 0.91
CA GLU A 394 14.41 5.42 2.32
C GLU A 394 13.61 6.46 3.10
N THR A 395 12.33 6.18 3.39
CA THR A 395 11.43 7.14 4.04
C THR A 395 11.58 7.19 5.56
N GLY A 396 11.27 8.34 6.14
CA GLY A 396 11.21 8.51 7.60
C GLY A 396 12.53 8.24 8.33
N LYS A 397 12.49 8.26 9.66
CA LYS A 397 13.67 8.14 10.54
C LYS A 397 13.44 7.23 11.76
N GLY A 398 14.50 6.61 12.25
CA GLY A 398 14.51 5.79 13.47
C GLY A 398 14.73 4.30 13.21
N LYS A 399 13.83 3.46 13.70
CA LYS A 399 13.95 1.99 13.61
C LYS A 399 12.63 1.41 13.13
N ASN A 400 12.68 0.52 12.14
CA ASN A 400 11.51 -0.17 11.64
C ASN A 400 10.93 -1.17 12.69
N PRO A 401 9.61 -1.38 12.69
CA PRO A 401 8.62 -0.66 11.88
C PRO A 401 8.46 0.79 12.37
N LEU A 402 8.44 1.74 11.43
CA LEU A 402 8.29 3.16 11.79
C LEU A 402 6.90 3.41 12.40
N PRO A 403 6.80 4.29 13.41
CA PRO A 403 5.51 4.63 13.99
C PRO A 403 4.65 5.42 13.00
N LEU A 404 3.33 5.14 12.97
CA LEU A 404 2.35 5.84 12.13
C LEU A 404 2.32 7.35 12.35
N SER A 405 2.81 7.86 13.49
CA SER A 405 2.97 9.30 13.70
C SER A 405 3.92 9.97 12.70
N GLN A 406 4.76 9.21 11.98
CA GLN A 406 5.59 9.71 10.89
C GLN A 406 4.88 9.74 9.53
N LEU A 407 3.76 9.02 9.38
CA LEU A 407 3.06 8.90 8.09
C LEU A 407 2.68 10.25 7.48
N PRO A 408 2.18 11.27 8.22
CA PRO A 408 1.90 12.57 7.63
C PRO A 408 3.11 13.25 6.99
N LYS A 409 4.30 13.15 7.64
CA LYS A 409 5.53 13.70 7.09
C LYS A 409 6.02 12.87 5.89
N ILE A 410 5.99 11.54 6.00
CA ILE A 410 6.32 10.64 4.90
C ILE A 410 5.45 10.97 3.68
N TYR A 411 4.15 11.16 3.86
CA TYR A 411 3.24 11.56 2.79
C TYR A 411 3.65 12.90 2.18
N ASP A 412 3.82 13.96 3.00
CA ASP A 412 4.11 15.32 2.53
C ASP A 412 5.43 15.41 1.75
N ASP A 413 6.48 14.72 2.21
CA ASP A 413 7.78 14.71 1.53
C ASP A 413 7.70 13.95 0.19
N ASN A 414 7.01 12.80 0.18
CA ASN A 414 7.08 11.87 -0.93
C ASN A 414 6.01 12.11 -2.01
N VAL A 415 4.89 12.78 -1.69
CA VAL A 415 3.97 13.28 -2.74
C VAL A 415 4.69 14.28 -3.64
N LYS A 416 5.50 15.18 -3.06
CA LYS A 416 6.31 16.15 -3.82
C LYS A 416 7.34 15.44 -4.69
N LEU A 417 8.00 14.40 -4.16
CA LEU A 417 8.94 13.57 -4.92
C LEU A 417 8.28 12.93 -6.14
N ILE A 418 7.14 12.27 -5.95
CA ILE A 418 6.43 11.59 -7.05
C ILE A 418 5.96 12.60 -8.10
N LEU A 419 5.43 13.73 -7.68
CA LEU A 419 5.00 14.78 -8.62
C LEU A 419 6.20 15.36 -9.39
N ALA A 420 7.35 15.59 -8.73
CA ALA A 420 8.57 16.03 -9.40
C ALA A 420 9.05 15.03 -10.47
N SER A 421 8.85 13.71 -10.26
CA SER A 421 9.18 12.68 -11.25
C SER A 421 8.36 12.80 -12.56
N THR A 422 7.25 13.55 -12.55
CA THR A 422 6.43 13.85 -13.73
C THR A 422 6.89 15.10 -14.50
N THR A 423 8.05 15.67 -14.14
CA THR A 423 8.63 16.86 -14.80
C THR A 423 9.93 16.59 -15.54
N VAL A 424 10.45 15.37 -15.42
CA VAL A 424 11.73 14.92 -15.99
C VAL A 424 11.53 14.06 -17.22
#